data_AF-A0A151BLV8-F1
#
_entry.id   AF-A0A151BLV8-F1
#
_cell.length_a   1.000
_cell.length_b   1.000
_cell.length_c   1.000
_cell.angle_alpha   90.00
_cell.angle_beta   90.00
_cell.angle_gamma   90.00
#
_symmetry.space_group_name_H-M   'P 1'
#
loop_
_entity.id
_entity.type
_entity.pdbx_description
1 polymer ?
#
loop_
_entity_poly.entity_id
_entity_poly.type
_entity_poly.pdbx_seq_one_letter_code
_entity_poly.pdbx_strand_id
1 'polypeptide(L)'
;MKYFNKAEERTFVRTKAIIGRKVQLCHPQKSIHIVNRILEAFKTGEKDVAEFWINLKNRLIHIRYFAVRNKDGEYLGTLEVTQDITEIKKIEGERRLLDWKM
;
A
#
# COMPACT_ATOMS: atom_id res chain seq x y z
N MET A 1 -5.48 -5.94 10.64
CA MET A 1 -4.17 -5.29 10.57
C MET A 1 -3.25 -5.96 11.58
N LYS A 2 -2.11 -6.51 11.15
CA LYS A 2 -1.14 -7.15 12.06
C LYS A 2 0.02 -6.23 12.44
N TYR A 3 0.44 -5.37 11.52
CA TYR A 3 1.55 -4.44 11.70
C TYR A 3 1.37 -3.23 10.77
N PHE A 4 1.98 -2.11 11.13
CA PHE A 4 2.20 -1.00 10.22
C PHE A 4 3.47 -0.23 10.63
N ASN A 5 4.20 0.34 9.67
CA ASN A 5 5.39 1.11 9.97
C ASN A 5 5.05 2.48 10.60
N LYS A 6 5.94 2.98 11.46
CA LYS A 6 5.91 4.37 11.92
C LYS A 6 6.51 5.22 10.80
N ALA A 7 5.69 6.00 10.14
CA ALA A 7 6.11 7.03 9.20
C ALA A 7 5.63 8.37 9.75
N GLU A 8 6.53 9.35 9.81
CA GLU A 8 6.24 10.69 10.33
C GLU A 8 5.15 11.39 9.49
N GLU A 9 5.18 11.19 8.18
CA GLU A 9 4.19 11.73 7.23
C GLU A 9 3.43 10.61 6.50
N ARG A 10 2.39 10.04 7.12
CA ARG A 10 1.50 9.09 6.44
C ARG A 10 0.33 9.78 5.75
N THR A 11 0.10 9.45 4.48
CA THR A 11 -1.11 9.80 3.73
C THR A 11 -2.38 9.29 4.42
N PHE A 12 -2.35 8.05 4.93
CA PHE A 12 -3.44 7.45 5.70
C PHE A 12 -2.99 7.18 7.14
N VAL A 13 -3.45 8.02 8.06
CA VAL A 13 -3.11 7.93 9.49
C VAL A 13 -3.62 6.60 10.06
N ARG A 14 -2.78 5.91 10.83
CA ARG A 14 -3.11 4.68 11.55
C ARG A 14 -2.84 4.87 13.04
N THR A 15 -3.81 4.48 13.86
CA THR A 15 -3.65 4.46 15.32
C THR A 15 -3.27 3.05 15.79
N LYS A 16 -2.59 2.93 16.94
CA LYS A 16 -2.24 1.60 17.50
C LYS A 16 -3.47 0.73 17.77
N ALA A 17 -4.62 1.35 18.07
CA ALA A 17 -5.89 0.67 18.31
C ALA A 17 -6.44 -0.13 17.12
N ILE A 18 -5.90 0.06 15.90
CA ILE A 18 -6.32 -0.72 14.73
C ILE A 18 -5.64 -2.10 14.63
N ILE A 19 -4.56 -2.31 15.38
CA ILE A 19 -3.84 -3.59 15.38
C ILE A 19 -4.78 -4.68 15.93
N GLY A 20 -4.83 -5.83 15.26
CA GLY A 20 -5.75 -6.93 15.56
C GLY A 20 -7.14 -6.78 14.95
N ARG A 21 -7.56 -5.58 14.50
CA ARG A 21 -8.87 -5.40 13.87
C ARG A 21 -8.93 -6.01 12.47
N LYS A 22 -10.10 -6.50 12.08
CA LYS A 22 -10.40 -6.93 10.71
C LYS A 22 -10.20 -5.74 9.74
N VAL A 23 -9.59 -6.01 8.58
CA VAL A 23 -9.25 -4.97 7.58
C VAL A 23 -10.49 -4.24 7.05
N GLN A 24 -11.63 -4.92 7.03
CA GLN A 24 -12.93 -4.36 6.66
C GLN A 24 -13.35 -3.21 7.59
N LEU A 25 -12.96 -3.25 8.87
CA LEU A 25 -13.24 -2.20 9.86
C LEU A 25 -12.29 -1.01 9.74
N CYS A 26 -11.31 -1.07 8.84
CA CYS A 26 -10.33 -0.01 8.62
C CYS A 26 -10.60 0.79 7.33
N HIS A 27 -11.65 0.45 6.58
CA HIS A 27 -11.98 1.03 5.29
C HIS A 27 -13.42 1.57 5.26
N PRO A 28 -13.68 2.69 4.55
CA PRO A 28 -15.04 3.15 4.28
C PRO A 28 -15.85 2.11 3.50
N GLN A 29 -17.16 1.99 3.76
CA GLN A 29 -18.05 1.00 3.13
C GLN A 29 -17.92 0.94 1.60
N LYS A 30 -17.83 2.10 0.95
CA LYS A 30 -17.66 2.23 -0.51
C LYS A 30 -16.42 1.55 -1.08
N SER A 31 -15.43 1.21 -0.26
CA SER A 31 -14.15 0.61 -0.69
C SER A 31 -13.94 -0.83 -0.20
N ILE A 32 -14.76 -1.32 0.74
CA ILE A 32 -14.58 -2.65 1.34
C ILE A 32 -14.70 -3.76 0.30
N HIS A 33 -15.63 -3.63 -0.66
CA HIS A 33 -15.82 -4.64 -1.70
C HIS A 33 -14.58 -4.80 -2.59
N ILE A 34 -13.88 -3.70 -2.90
CA ILE A 34 -12.63 -3.71 -3.67
C ILE A 34 -11.54 -4.44 -2.87
N VAL A 35 -11.38 -4.09 -1.58
CA VAL A 35 -10.41 -4.74 -0.69
C VAL A 35 -10.68 -6.24 -0.59
N ASN A 36 -11.93 -6.65 -0.41
CA ASN A 36 -12.27 -8.08 -0.33
C ASN A 36 -11.96 -8.81 -1.64
N ARG A 37 -12.21 -8.20 -2.80
CA ARG A 37 -11.88 -8.79 -4.10
C ARG A 37 -10.36 -9.01 -4.26
N ILE A 38 -9.55 -8.03 -3.84
CA ILE A 38 -8.08 -8.15 -3.85
C ILE A 38 -7.64 -9.31 -2.94
N LEU A 39 -8.16 -9.37 -1.71
CA LEU A 39 -7.81 -10.42 -0.76
C LEU A 39 -8.20 -11.81 -1.27
N GLU A 40 -9.33 -11.93 -1.95
CA GLU A 40 -9.78 -13.21 -2.50
C GLU A 40 -8.87 -13.66 -3.64
N ALA A 41 -8.60 -12.78 -4.61
CA ALA A 41 -7.68 -13.07 -5.71
C ALA A 41 -6.28 -13.46 -5.23
N PHE A 42 -5.82 -12.88 -4.11
CA PHE A 42 -4.54 -13.25 -3.50
C PHE A 42 -4.58 -14.61 -2.82
N LYS A 43 -5.66 -14.92 -2.09
CA LYS A 43 -5.82 -16.23 -1.45
C LYS A 43 -5.92 -17.37 -2.45
N THR A 44 -6.64 -17.18 -3.56
CA THR A 44 -6.82 -18.20 -4.60
C THR A 44 -5.62 -18.36 -5.52
N GLY A 45 -4.65 -17.42 -5.45
CA GLY A 45 -3.50 -17.43 -6.35
C GLY A 45 -3.77 -16.83 -7.73
N GLU A 46 -4.95 -16.22 -7.96
CA GLU A 46 -5.29 -15.57 -9.23
C GLU A 46 -4.37 -14.36 -9.51
N LYS A 47 -3.97 -13.65 -8.44
CA LYS A 47 -3.11 -12.46 -8.52
C LYS A 47 -2.12 -12.44 -7.36
N ASP A 48 -0.96 -11.85 -7.60
CA ASP A 48 0.01 -11.52 -6.55
C ASP A 48 0.16 -10.02 -6.31
N VAL A 49 -0.31 -9.19 -7.26
CA VAL A 49 -0.25 -7.73 -7.19
C VAL A 49 -1.58 -7.12 -7.60
N ALA A 50 -2.01 -6.10 -6.86
CA ALA A 50 -3.09 -5.21 -7.25
C ALA A 50 -2.66 -3.76 -6.98
N GLU A 51 -2.86 -2.86 -7.93
CA GLU A 51 -2.45 -1.47 -7.78
C GLU A 51 -3.41 -0.49 -8.44
N PHE A 52 -3.48 0.71 -7.87
CA PHE A 52 -4.25 1.83 -8.37
C PHE A 52 -3.69 3.14 -7.82
N TRP A 53 -4.15 4.26 -8.37
CA TRP A 53 -3.75 5.59 -7.95
C TRP A 53 -4.96 6.50 -7.77
N ILE A 54 -4.86 7.43 -6.81
CA ILE A 54 -5.90 8.42 -6.54
C ILE A 54 -5.29 9.81 -6.42
N ASN A 55 -6.06 10.83 -6.80
CA ASN A 55 -5.76 12.21 -6.46
C ASN A 55 -6.32 12.51 -5.07
N LEU A 56 -5.46 12.93 -4.14
CA LEU A 56 -5.84 13.27 -2.78
C LEU A 56 -5.13 14.56 -2.37
N LYS A 57 -5.88 15.63 -2.10
CA LYS A 57 -5.34 16.93 -1.67
C LYS A 57 -4.19 17.42 -2.56
N ASN A 58 -4.39 17.40 -3.88
CA ASN A 58 -3.40 17.79 -4.90
C ASN A 58 -2.14 16.91 -4.95
N ARG A 59 -2.14 15.75 -4.30
CA ARG A 59 -1.09 14.74 -4.39
C ARG A 59 -1.59 13.53 -5.16
N LEU A 60 -0.72 12.93 -5.95
CA LEU A 60 -0.98 11.67 -6.62
C LEU A 60 -0.45 10.52 -5.76
N ILE A 61 -1.38 9.72 -5.22
CA ILE A 61 -1.07 8.64 -4.30
C ILE A 61 -1.16 7.31 -5.05
N HIS A 62 -0.05 6.58 -5.10
CA HIS A 62 0.04 5.22 -5.62
C HIS A 62 -0.16 4.21 -4.48
N ILE A 63 -1.12 3.31 -4.65
CA ILE A 63 -1.49 2.31 -3.64
C ILE A 63 -1.31 0.93 -4.28
N ARG A 64 -0.50 0.10 -3.62
CA ARG A 64 -0.15 -1.24 -4.10
C ARG A 64 -0.42 -2.26 -3.00
N TYR A 65 -1.01 -3.38 -3.38
CA TYR A 65 -1.20 -4.55 -2.54
C TYR A 65 -0.40 -5.70 -3.13
N PHE A 66 0.26 -6.45 -2.25
CA PHE A 66 1.06 -7.62 -2.60
C PHE A 66 0.60 -8.83 -1.79
N ALA A 67 0.43 -9.97 -2.45
CA ALA A 67 0.28 -11.25 -1.77
C ALA A 67 1.62 -11.63 -1.14
N VAL A 68 1.61 -11.89 0.16
CA VAL A 68 2.77 -12.40 0.90
C VAL A 68 2.59 -13.90 1.02
N ARG A 69 3.55 -14.67 0.49
CA ARG A 69 3.54 -16.14 0.51
C ARG A 69 4.81 -16.67 1.17
N ASN A 70 4.76 -17.88 1.74
CA ASN A 70 5.97 -18.58 2.16
C ASN A 70 6.67 -19.26 0.97
N LYS A 71 7.74 -20.01 1.25
CA LYS A 71 8.52 -20.73 0.22
C LYS A 71 7.72 -21.81 -0.51
N ASP A 72 6.69 -22.34 0.15
CA ASP A 72 5.82 -23.40 -0.39
C ASP A 72 4.62 -22.82 -1.16
N GLY A 73 4.55 -21.49 -1.31
CA GLY A 73 3.47 -20.78 -2.03
C GLY A 73 2.22 -20.51 -1.20
N GLU A 74 2.21 -20.91 0.08
CA GLU A 74 1.08 -20.70 0.97
C GLU A 74 0.89 -19.21 1.29
N TYR A 75 -0.35 -18.73 1.20
CA TYR A 75 -0.70 -17.34 1.45
C TYR A 75 -0.63 -16.99 2.95
N LEU A 76 0.31 -16.10 3.31
CA LEU A 76 0.52 -15.63 4.68
C LEU A 76 -0.25 -14.34 4.99
N GLY A 77 -0.57 -13.53 3.97
CA GLY A 77 -1.26 -12.27 4.16
C GLY A 77 -1.04 -11.29 3.01
N THR A 78 -1.42 -10.03 3.24
CA THR A 78 -1.28 -8.95 2.26
C THR A 78 -0.42 -7.83 2.82
N LEU A 79 0.53 -7.35 2.02
CA LEU A 79 1.24 -6.11 2.27
C LEU A 79 0.60 -4.98 1.47
N GLU A 80 0.25 -3.88 2.12
CA GLU A 80 -0.19 -2.64 1.48
C GLU A 80 0.95 -1.61 1.53
N VAL A 81 1.25 -1.00 0.40
CA VAL A 81 2.20 0.10 0.26
C VAL A 81 1.46 1.32 -0.30
N THR A 82 1.64 2.46 0.35
CA THR A 82 1.13 3.76 -0.12
C THR A 82 2.30 4.68 -0.34
N GLN A 83 2.40 5.26 -1.53
CA GLN A 83 3.46 6.19 -1.90
C GLN A 83 2.86 7.46 -2.48
N ASP A 84 3.32 8.62 -2.01
CA ASP A 84 3.09 9.88 -2.69
C ASP A 84 4.10 9.98 -3.85
N ILE A 85 3.60 9.90 -5.09
CA ILE A 85 4.43 9.93 -6.31
C ILE A 85 4.39 11.30 -6.98
N THR A 86 3.87 12.33 -6.30
CA THR A 86 3.70 13.68 -6.87
C THR A 86 5.02 14.27 -7.37
N GLU A 87 6.06 14.22 -6.53
CA GLU A 87 7.40 14.72 -6.91
C GLU A 87 8.13 13.74 -7.82
N ILE A 88 7.87 12.43 -7.70
CA ILE A 88 8.44 11.40 -8.56
C ILE A 88 8.03 11.62 -10.02
N LYS A 89 6.77 12.01 -10.28
CA LYS A 89 6.30 12.31 -11.64
C LYS A 89 6.97 13.53 -12.28
N LYS A 90 7.68 14.37 -11.52
CA LYS A 90 8.40 15.54 -12.04
C LYS A 90 9.86 15.23 -12.36
N ILE A 91 10.36 14.05 -12.02
CA ILE A 91 11.73 13.65 -12.31
C ILE A 91 11.89 13.45 -13.81
N GLU A 92 12.90 14.09 -14.39
CA GLU A 92 13.29 13.95 -15.79
C GLU A 92 14.81 13.73 -15.88
N GLY A 93 15.27 13.19 -17.01
CA GLY A 93 16.68 12.89 -17.24
C GLY A 93 17.22 11.81 -16.30
N GLU A 94 18.47 11.96 -15.87
CA GLU A 94 19.14 10.98 -15.02
C GLU A 94 19.95 11.68 -13.91
N ARG A 95 19.87 11.15 -12.69
CA ARG A 95 20.74 11.53 -11.58
C ARG A 95 21.47 10.28 -11.08
N ARG A 96 22.70 10.08 -11.56
CA ARG A 96 23.51 8.87 -11.30
C ARG A 96 24.30 8.93 -9.98
N LEU A 97 24.43 10.10 -9.36
CA LEU A 97 25.22 10.33 -8.16
C LEU A 97 24.46 11.20 -7.13
N LEU A 98 24.86 11.08 -5.85
CA LEU A 98 24.41 11.94 -4.75
C LEU A 98 24.93 13.38 -4.94
N ASP A 99 24.16 14.40 -4.55
CA ASP A 99 24.48 15.83 -4.73
C ASP A 99 24.58 16.60 -3.41
N TRP A 100 24.66 15.90 -2.29
CA TRP A 100 24.67 16.52 -0.98
C TRP A 100 25.92 17.39 -0.85
N LYS A 101 25.73 18.70 -0.72
CA LYS A 101 26.79 19.57 -0.22
C LYS A 101 26.92 19.29 1.27
N MET A 102 28.14 18.99 1.70
CA MET A 102 28.49 19.00 3.13
C MET A 102 28.35 20.41 3.69
#